data_AF-A0A956CNI9-F1
#
_entry.id   AF-A0A956CNI9-F1
#
_cell.length_a   1.000
_cell.length_b   1.000
_cell.length_c   1.000
_cell.angle_alpha   90.00
_cell.angle_beta   90.00
_cell.angle_gamma   90.00
#
_symmetry.space_group_name_H-M   'P 1'
#
loop_
_entity.id
_entity.type
_entity.pdbx_description
1 polymer ?
#
loop_
_entity_poly.entity_id
_entity_poly.type
_entity_poly.pdbx_seq_one_letter_code
_entity_poly.pdbx_strand_id
1 'polypeptide(L)'
;MQGPASAASNPLGQLAPGLGDVCGDYLTMYRAQLEGAVRAGAGGIDVAHRFSAALDGLLGALYCAANAAAQNERRAPTGRVALVAVGGFGRGVVALHSDVDVLVLCDRPDDPHVSTLAEGFLYPLWDLGLSIGHAVRGVKETLALARTDVRTATTLLDLRCVAGDRSIVQELHDACRQHVFEPALGNFISALRKDFDDRHERFGGSLYLLE
;
A
#
# COMPACT_ATOMS: atom_id res chain seq x y z
N MET A 1 -13.46 2.52 11.27
CA MET A 1 -13.71 3.89 10.79
C MET A 1 -13.34 4.85 11.91
N GLN A 2 -12.13 5.40 11.88
CA GLN A 2 -11.80 6.61 12.63
C GLN A 2 -11.76 7.73 11.58
N GLY A 3 -12.58 8.77 11.77
CA GLY A 3 -12.59 9.95 10.90
C GLY A 3 -11.28 10.75 11.04
N PRO A 4 -11.00 11.67 10.11
CA PRO A 4 -9.71 12.34 10.06
C PRO A 4 -9.52 13.21 11.30
N ALA A 5 -8.42 12.97 12.03
CA ALA A 5 -7.90 13.93 12.99
C ALA A 5 -7.56 15.23 12.23
N SER A 6 -7.92 16.36 12.82
CA SER A 6 -7.72 17.70 12.28
C SER A 6 -6.32 17.88 11.65
N ALA A 7 -6.27 18.47 10.45
CA ALA A 7 -5.05 18.84 9.72
C ALA A 7 -4.02 19.64 10.55
N ALA A 8 -4.42 20.17 11.72
CA ALA A 8 -3.55 20.85 12.67
C ALA A 8 -2.45 19.96 13.29
N SER A 9 -2.52 18.63 13.21
CA SER A 9 -1.51 17.71 13.80
C SER A 9 -0.55 17.05 12.80
N ASN A 10 -0.67 17.30 11.49
CA ASN A 10 0.24 16.72 10.49
C ASN A 10 1.46 17.63 10.26
N PRO A 11 2.68 17.24 10.67
CA PRO A 11 3.87 18.08 10.56
C PRO A 11 4.25 18.37 9.10
N LEU A 12 3.97 17.43 8.19
CA LEU A 12 4.26 17.61 6.78
C LEU A 12 3.36 18.69 6.15
N GLY A 13 2.09 18.75 6.56
CA GLY A 13 1.17 19.79 6.09
C GLY A 13 1.58 21.20 6.53
N GLN A 14 2.22 21.33 7.70
CA GLN A 14 2.76 22.60 8.18
C GLN A 14 4.05 22.99 7.43
N LEU A 15 4.91 22.03 7.13
CA LEU A 15 6.19 22.26 6.44
C LEU A 15 6.03 22.51 4.93
N ALA A 16 5.02 21.91 4.32
CA ALA A 16 4.78 21.97 2.88
C ALA A 16 3.31 22.26 2.57
N PRO A 17 2.83 23.49 2.85
CA PRO A 17 1.48 23.91 2.46
C PRO A 17 1.34 23.84 0.92
N GLY A 18 0.34 23.10 0.43
CA GLY A 18 0.12 22.85 -1.01
C GLY A 18 0.72 21.55 -1.54
N LEU A 19 1.37 20.73 -0.70
CA LEU A 19 1.87 19.42 -1.12
C LEU A 19 0.75 18.50 -1.65
N GLY A 20 -0.44 18.61 -1.06
CA GLY A 20 -1.65 17.95 -1.55
C GLY A 20 -1.89 18.29 -3.02
N ASP A 21 -2.06 19.58 -3.34
CA ASP A 21 -2.31 20.06 -4.71
C ASP A 21 -1.25 19.56 -5.70
N VAL A 22 0.04 19.64 -5.35
CA VAL A 22 1.14 19.16 -6.21
C VAL A 22 1.03 17.65 -6.48
N CYS A 23 0.72 16.86 -5.45
CA CYS A 23 0.52 15.42 -5.59
C CYS A 23 -0.74 15.11 -6.42
N GLY A 24 -1.79 15.92 -6.30
CA GLY A 24 -3.02 15.81 -7.09
C GLY A 24 -2.80 16.10 -8.56
N ASP A 25 -2.09 17.18 -8.86
CA ASP A 25 -1.70 17.56 -10.22
C ASP A 25 -0.83 16.48 -10.86
N TYR A 26 0.11 15.91 -10.10
CA TYR A 26 0.94 14.80 -10.56
C TYR A 26 0.09 13.59 -10.95
N LEU A 27 -0.83 13.14 -10.09
CA LEU A 27 -1.70 12.01 -10.37
C LEU A 27 -2.64 12.27 -11.55
N THR A 28 -3.22 13.47 -11.61
CA THR A 28 -4.13 13.89 -12.69
C THR A 28 -3.42 13.88 -14.04
N MET A 29 -2.19 14.43 -14.09
CA MET A 29 -1.35 14.42 -15.29
C MET A 29 -1.06 13.00 -15.77
N TYR A 30 -0.60 12.10 -14.88
CA TYR A 30 -0.28 10.73 -15.26
C TYR A 30 -1.52 9.93 -15.69
N ARG A 31 -2.65 10.10 -15.00
CA ARG A 31 -3.92 9.48 -15.40
C ARG A 31 -4.34 9.91 -16.79
N ALA A 32 -4.39 11.21 -17.06
CA ALA A 32 -4.78 11.74 -18.36
C ALA A 32 -3.86 11.24 -19.49
N GLN A 33 -2.54 11.22 -19.25
CA GLN A 33 -1.58 10.70 -20.22
C GLN A 33 -1.80 9.21 -20.53
N LEU A 34 -2.03 8.40 -19.49
CA LEU A 34 -2.20 6.96 -19.62
C LEU A 34 -3.56 6.58 -20.20
N GLU A 35 -4.63 7.29 -19.84
CA GLU A 35 -5.95 7.17 -20.49
C GLU A 35 -5.85 7.48 -21.99
N GLY A 36 -5.11 8.55 -22.35
CA GLY A 36 -4.82 8.86 -23.75
C GLY A 36 -4.09 7.73 -24.46
N ALA A 37 -3.11 7.10 -23.80
CA ALA A 37 -2.38 5.96 -24.36
C ALA A 37 -3.30 4.74 -24.56
N VAL A 38 -4.18 4.43 -23.60
CA VAL A 38 -5.18 3.35 -23.74
C VAL A 38 -6.10 3.62 -24.92
N ARG A 39 -6.63 4.85 -25.05
CA ARG A 39 -7.49 5.24 -26.19
C ARG A 39 -6.78 5.14 -27.54
N ALA A 40 -5.46 5.32 -27.56
CA ALA A 40 -4.62 5.15 -28.74
C ALA A 40 -4.21 3.68 -29.02
N GLY A 41 -4.65 2.73 -28.20
CA GLY A 41 -4.41 1.29 -28.40
C GLY A 41 -3.21 0.71 -27.64
N ALA A 42 -2.70 1.40 -26.62
CA ALA A 42 -1.66 0.83 -25.75
C ALA A 42 -2.18 -0.39 -24.95
N GLY A 43 -1.30 -1.36 -24.69
CA GLY A 43 -1.63 -2.54 -23.90
C GLY A 43 -1.98 -2.21 -22.44
N GLY A 44 -3.04 -2.82 -21.92
CA GLY A 44 -3.51 -2.55 -20.55
C GLY A 44 -2.48 -2.90 -19.47
N ILE A 45 -1.72 -3.98 -19.65
CA ILE A 45 -0.64 -4.38 -18.73
C ILE A 45 0.49 -3.35 -18.74
N ASP A 46 0.91 -2.88 -19.92
CA ASP A 46 1.96 -1.86 -20.05
C ASP A 46 1.54 -0.56 -19.37
N VAL A 47 0.27 -0.16 -19.52
CA VAL A 47 -0.29 1.01 -18.85
C VAL A 47 -0.32 0.83 -17.34
N ALA A 48 -0.72 -0.34 -16.85
CA ALA A 48 -0.71 -0.65 -15.42
C ALA A 48 0.70 -0.62 -14.82
N HIS A 49 1.71 -1.11 -15.54
CA HIS A 49 3.11 -1.00 -15.14
C HIS A 49 3.56 0.46 -15.05
N ARG A 50 3.25 1.28 -16.05
CA ARG A 50 3.60 2.71 -16.06
C ARG A 50 2.91 3.47 -14.94
N PHE A 51 1.64 3.17 -14.67
CA PHE A 51 0.91 3.79 -13.56
C PHE A 51 1.49 3.40 -12.21
N SER A 52 1.81 2.12 -12.02
CA SER A 52 2.47 1.63 -10.80
C SER A 52 3.81 2.33 -10.56
N ALA A 53 4.60 2.53 -11.61
CA ALA A 53 5.87 3.24 -11.51
C ALA A 53 5.70 4.73 -11.13
N ALA A 54 4.65 5.39 -11.63
CA ALA A 54 4.32 6.76 -11.22
C ALA A 54 3.90 6.82 -9.74
N LEU A 55 3.11 5.85 -9.28
CA LEU A 55 2.72 5.72 -7.88
C LEU A 55 3.92 5.42 -6.97
N ASP A 56 4.88 4.60 -7.41
CA ASP A 56 6.13 4.35 -6.68
C ASP A 56 6.90 5.65 -6.45
N GLY A 57 7.04 6.48 -7.49
CA GLY A 57 7.72 7.76 -7.41
C GLY A 57 7.02 8.71 -6.42
N LEU A 58 5.70 8.82 -6.52
CA LEU A 58 4.88 9.65 -5.64
C LEU A 58 4.96 9.20 -4.19
N LEU A 59 4.70 7.93 -3.92
CA LEU A 59 4.69 7.36 -2.57
C LEU A 59 6.08 7.35 -1.93
N GLY A 60 7.12 7.09 -2.72
CA GLY A 60 8.50 7.18 -2.25
C GLY A 60 8.89 8.61 -1.85
N ALA A 61 8.52 9.60 -2.66
CA ALA A 61 8.76 11.01 -2.35
C ALA A 61 7.99 11.47 -1.10
N LEU A 62 6.70 11.12 -1.00
CA LEU A 62 5.87 11.43 0.16
C LEU A 62 6.39 10.75 1.43
N TYR A 63 6.81 9.49 1.36
CA TYR A 63 7.43 8.80 2.48
C TYR A 63 8.69 9.54 2.96
N CYS A 64 9.58 9.92 2.05
CA CYS A 64 10.80 10.65 2.40
C CYS A 64 10.48 11.99 3.08
N ALA A 65 9.50 12.74 2.55
CA ALA A 65 9.07 14.01 3.12
C ALA A 65 8.44 13.83 4.51
N ALA A 66 7.53 12.87 4.67
CA ALA A 66 6.89 12.54 5.94
C ALA A 66 7.90 12.07 7.00
N ASN A 67 8.86 11.23 6.59
CA ASN A 67 9.92 10.75 7.49
C ASN A 67 10.83 11.91 7.95
N ALA A 68 11.21 12.82 7.05
CA ALA A 68 11.99 14.01 7.41
C ALA A 68 11.21 14.94 8.35
N ALA A 69 9.91 15.15 8.08
CA ALA A 69 9.03 15.95 8.93
C ALA A 69 8.91 15.36 10.35
N ALA A 70 8.70 14.05 10.47
CA ALA A 70 8.63 13.36 11.75
C ALA A 70 9.94 13.48 12.56
N GLN A 71 11.09 13.35 11.90
CA GLN A 71 12.40 13.54 12.55
C GLN A 71 12.62 14.97 13.05
N ASN A 72 12.12 15.99 12.33
CA ASN A 72 12.21 17.40 12.74
C ASN A 72 11.44 17.68 14.03
N GLU A 73 10.37 16.93 14.33
CA GLU A 73 9.67 16.98 15.62
C GLU A 73 10.44 16.29 16.77
N ARG A 74 11.72 15.96 16.54
CA ARG A 74 12.58 15.21 17.46
C ARG A 74 12.04 13.81 17.78
N ARG A 75 11.21 13.25 16.90
CA ARG A 75 10.78 11.85 16.94
C ARG A 75 11.74 11.06 16.05
N ALA A 76 12.91 10.69 16.57
CA ALA A 76 13.76 9.75 15.85
C ALA A 76 13.11 8.35 15.87
N PRO A 77 13.13 7.59 14.77
CA PRO A 77 12.62 6.23 14.77
C PRO A 77 13.39 5.38 15.79
N THR A 78 12.67 4.65 16.63
CA THR A 78 13.25 3.73 17.63
C THR A 78 13.49 2.32 17.09
N GLY A 79 13.20 2.10 15.81
CA GLY A 79 13.41 0.86 15.08
C GLY A 79 13.29 1.06 13.56
N ARG A 80 13.39 -0.02 12.79
CA ARG A 80 13.28 0.04 11.33
C ARG A 80 11.84 0.32 10.91
N VAL A 81 11.68 1.06 9.81
CA VAL A 81 10.38 1.37 9.20
C VAL A 81 10.54 1.30 7.68
N ALA A 82 9.56 0.71 6.99
CA ALA A 82 9.50 0.62 5.55
C ALA A 82 8.07 0.78 5.03
N LEU A 83 7.94 1.41 3.87
CA LEU A 83 6.71 1.42 3.08
C LEU A 83 6.78 0.30 2.04
N VAL A 84 5.79 -0.59 2.09
CA VAL A 84 5.74 -1.80 1.28
C VAL A 84 4.47 -1.80 0.45
N ALA A 85 4.61 -1.94 -0.86
CA ALA A 85 3.47 -2.21 -1.75
C ALA A 85 3.09 -3.69 -1.65
N VAL A 86 1.79 -3.98 -1.66
CA VAL A 86 1.23 -5.34 -1.62
C VAL A 86 0.18 -5.54 -2.71
N GLY A 87 -0.20 -6.80 -2.97
CA GLY A 87 -1.23 -7.13 -3.96
C GLY A 87 -0.92 -6.61 -5.37
N GLY A 88 -1.92 -6.03 -6.05
CA GLY A 88 -1.76 -5.54 -7.44
C GLY A 88 -0.70 -4.43 -7.58
N PHE A 89 -0.59 -3.56 -6.58
CA PHE A 89 0.45 -2.54 -6.55
C PHE A 89 1.83 -3.14 -6.25
N GLY A 90 1.88 -4.14 -5.37
CA GLY A 90 3.07 -4.96 -5.11
C GLY A 90 3.65 -5.60 -6.38
N ARG A 91 2.79 -6.20 -7.21
CA ARG A 91 3.13 -6.75 -8.53
C ARG A 91 3.49 -5.70 -9.59
N GLY A 92 3.28 -4.43 -9.28
CA GLY A 92 3.50 -3.33 -10.21
C GLY A 92 2.52 -3.32 -11.38
N VAL A 93 1.29 -3.79 -11.20
CA VAL A 93 0.25 -3.84 -12.25
C VAL A 93 -1.08 -3.25 -11.74
N VAL A 94 -1.02 -2.15 -11.00
CA VAL A 94 -2.23 -1.46 -10.54
C VAL A 94 -2.94 -0.77 -11.71
N ALA A 95 -4.23 -1.01 -11.88
CA ALA A 95 -5.00 -0.35 -12.92
C ALA A 95 -5.27 1.11 -12.52
N LEU A 96 -5.56 1.96 -13.51
CA LEU A 96 -5.71 3.41 -13.31
C LEU A 96 -6.67 3.72 -12.15
N HIS A 97 -7.82 3.06 -12.06
CA HIS A 97 -8.83 3.33 -11.02
C HIS A 97 -8.89 2.26 -9.92
N SER A 98 -7.88 1.40 -9.82
CA SER A 98 -7.79 0.44 -8.71
C SER A 98 -7.32 1.11 -7.43
N ASP A 99 -7.74 0.53 -6.30
CA ASP A 99 -7.19 0.85 -4.99
C ASP A 99 -5.68 0.56 -4.96
N VAL A 100 -4.96 1.37 -4.19
CA VAL A 100 -3.52 1.20 -3.93
C VAL A 100 -3.37 0.61 -2.53
N ASP A 101 -2.79 -0.58 -2.42
CA ASP A 101 -2.59 -1.24 -1.12
C ASP A 101 -1.14 -1.13 -0.64
N VAL A 102 -0.96 -0.62 0.59
CA VAL A 102 0.35 -0.47 1.21
C VAL A 102 0.40 -1.03 2.64
N LEU A 103 1.58 -1.44 3.08
CA LEU A 103 1.91 -1.81 4.44
C LEU A 103 3.05 -0.92 4.94
N VAL A 104 2.80 -0.20 6.04
CA VAL A 104 3.86 0.44 6.82
C VAL A 104 4.40 -0.64 7.78
N LEU A 105 5.50 -1.26 7.40
CA LEU A 105 6.16 -2.32 8.16
C LEU A 105 7.17 -1.70 9.11
N CYS A 106 7.07 -2.01 10.41
CA CYS A 106 7.95 -1.44 11.42
C CYS A 106 8.28 -2.39 12.57
N ASP A 107 9.41 -2.19 13.23
CA ASP A 107 9.76 -2.99 14.42
C ASP A 107 8.82 -2.68 15.61
N ARG A 108 8.30 -1.45 15.66
CA ARG A 108 7.51 -0.91 16.78
C ARG A 108 6.29 -0.11 16.29
N PRO A 109 5.12 -0.76 16.12
CA PRO A 109 3.90 -0.08 15.69
C PRO A 109 3.38 0.99 16.66
N ASP A 110 3.81 0.92 17.94
CA ASP A 110 3.48 1.89 18.99
C ASP A 110 4.39 3.13 18.99
N ASP A 111 5.43 3.17 18.14
CA ASP A 111 6.35 4.30 18.06
C ASP A 111 5.64 5.54 17.49
N PRO A 112 5.63 6.68 18.21
CA PRO A 112 5.06 7.94 17.72
C PRO A 112 5.66 8.41 16.39
N HIS A 113 6.91 8.05 16.07
CA HIS A 113 7.50 8.31 14.76
C HIS A 113 6.72 7.60 13.65
N VAL A 114 6.33 6.35 13.87
CA VAL A 114 5.61 5.53 12.89
C VAL A 114 4.22 6.10 12.62
N SER A 115 3.47 6.49 13.66
CA SER A 115 2.15 7.11 13.46
C SER A 115 2.27 8.44 12.72
N THR A 116 3.23 9.29 13.11
CA THR A 116 3.49 10.58 12.46
C THR A 116 3.86 10.41 10.99
N LEU A 117 4.74 9.45 10.68
CA LEU A 117 5.15 9.12 9.32
C LEU A 117 3.96 8.62 8.51
N ALA A 118 3.17 7.69 9.05
CA ALA A 118 2.02 7.11 8.38
C ALA A 118 0.97 8.18 8.05
N GLU A 119 0.55 8.96 9.04
CA GLU A 119 -0.39 10.07 8.84
C GLU A 119 0.15 11.11 7.86
N GLY A 120 1.47 11.39 7.94
CA GLY A 120 2.17 12.33 7.08
C GLY A 120 2.00 12.05 5.59
N PHE A 121 2.12 10.79 5.16
CA PHE A 121 1.93 10.42 3.75
C PHE A 121 0.50 9.98 3.40
N LEU A 122 -0.28 9.45 4.35
CA LEU A 122 -1.65 8.98 4.08
C LEU A 122 -2.65 10.12 3.92
N TYR A 123 -2.61 11.13 4.77
CA TYR A 123 -3.61 12.21 4.74
C TYR A 123 -3.59 12.98 3.41
N PRO A 124 -2.42 13.38 2.86
CA PRO A 124 -2.39 14.00 1.53
C PRO A 124 -3.01 13.13 0.44
N LEU A 125 -2.87 11.80 0.52
CA LEU A 125 -3.42 10.88 -0.48
C LEU A 125 -4.95 10.78 -0.39
N TRP A 126 -5.51 10.83 0.82
CA TRP A 126 -6.97 10.87 1.02
C TRP A 126 -7.59 12.17 0.57
N ASP A 127 -6.95 13.31 0.85
CA ASP A 127 -7.42 14.63 0.40
C ASP A 127 -7.48 14.71 -1.14
N LEU A 128 -6.68 13.90 -1.82
CA LEU A 128 -6.66 13.76 -3.28
C LEU A 128 -7.70 12.80 -3.85
N GLY A 129 -8.49 12.14 -2.99
CA GLY A 129 -9.45 11.13 -3.42
C GLY A 129 -8.80 9.84 -3.94
N LEU A 130 -7.50 9.61 -3.65
CA LEU A 130 -6.88 8.32 -3.95
C LEU A 130 -7.39 7.29 -2.95
N SER A 131 -8.02 6.23 -3.47
CA SER A 131 -8.40 5.09 -2.65
C SER A 131 -7.15 4.29 -2.28
N ILE A 132 -6.74 4.39 -1.01
CA ILE A 132 -5.54 3.72 -0.48
C ILE A 132 -5.91 2.79 0.68
N GLY A 133 -5.76 1.49 0.45
CA GLY A 133 -5.77 0.47 1.49
C GLY A 133 -4.44 0.50 2.24
N HIS A 134 -4.47 0.50 3.57
CA HIS A 134 -3.25 0.53 4.35
C HIS A 134 -3.32 -0.30 5.63
N ALA A 135 -2.16 -0.73 6.11
CA ALA A 135 -1.96 -1.27 7.45
C ALA A 135 -0.65 -0.77 8.03
N VAL A 136 -0.57 -0.64 9.36
CA VAL A 136 0.67 -0.33 10.10
C VAL A 136 0.91 -1.48 11.06
N ARG A 137 1.93 -2.31 10.81
CA ARG A 137 2.15 -3.55 11.57
C ARG A 137 3.62 -3.93 11.64
N GLY A 138 3.95 -4.78 12.60
CA GLY A 138 5.24 -5.46 12.65
C GLY A 138 5.24 -6.82 11.95
N VAL A 139 6.42 -7.42 11.84
CA VAL A 139 6.62 -8.74 11.22
C VAL A 139 5.78 -9.81 11.92
N LYS A 140 5.84 -9.89 13.25
CA LYS A 140 5.13 -10.91 14.04
C LYS A 140 3.61 -10.84 13.88
N GLU A 141 3.05 -9.63 13.91
CA GLU A 141 1.61 -9.42 13.74
C GLU A 141 1.16 -9.79 12.32
N THR A 142 1.91 -9.36 11.31
CA THR A 142 1.64 -9.69 9.91
C THR A 142 1.65 -11.20 9.67
N LEU A 143 2.62 -11.93 10.23
CA LEU A 143 2.68 -13.39 10.16
C LEU A 143 1.51 -14.07 10.87
N ALA A 144 1.11 -13.57 12.04
CA ALA A 144 -0.01 -14.13 12.79
C ALA A 144 -1.32 -14.03 11.98
N LEU A 145 -1.57 -12.86 11.36
CA LEU A 145 -2.74 -12.65 10.51
C LEU A 145 -2.69 -13.51 9.24
N ALA A 146 -1.54 -13.58 8.58
CA ALA A 146 -1.37 -14.40 7.37
C ALA A 146 -1.64 -15.89 7.61
N ARG A 147 -1.40 -16.41 8.82
CA ARG A 147 -1.70 -17.81 9.15
C ARG A 147 -3.20 -18.10 9.25
N THR A 148 -4.03 -17.10 9.52
CA THR A 148 -5.47 -17.27 9.75
C THR A 148 -6.35 -16.63 8.69
N ASP A 149 -5.80 -15.73 7.87
CA ASP A 149 -6.51 -15.05 6.79
C ASP A 149 -5.79 -15.26 5.45
N VAL A 150 -6.46 -16.00 4.56
CA VAL A 150 -5.94 -16.33 3.22
C VAL A 150 -5.76 -15.10 2.35
N ARG A 151 -6.54 -14.03 2.56
CA ARG A 151 -6.40 -12.78 1.80
C ARG A 151 -5.11 -12.08 2.18
N THR A 152 -4.87 -11.88 3.48
CA THR A 152 -3.59 -11.39 3.99
C THR A 152 -2.43 -12.26 3.51
N ALA A 153 -2.53 -13.59 3.59
CA ALA A 153 -1.47 -14.46 3.07
C ALA A 153 -1.19 -14.24 1.58
N THR A 154 -2.23 -14.08 0.77
CA THR A 154 -2.09 -13.88 -0.68
C THR A 154 -1.43 -12.53 -1.00
N THR A 155 -1.76 -11.45 -0.29
CA THR A 155 -1.13 -10.14 -0.55
C THR A 155 0.37 -10.12 -0.25
N LEU A 156 0.83 -10.98 0.68
CA LEU A 156 2.23 -11.11 1.05
C LEU A 156 3.10 -11.83 0.01
N LEU A 157 2.50 -12.48 -1.00
CA LEU A 157 3.25 -13.03 -2.13
C LEU A 157 3.84 -11.93 -3.01
N ASP A 158 3.27 -10.73 -2.96
CA ASP A 158 3.59 -9.60 -3.83
C ASP A 158 4.30 -8.47 -3.07
N LEU A 159 5.05 -8.80 -1.99
CA LEU A 159 5.76 -7.81 -1.18
C LEU A 159 6.82 -7.08 -2.01
N ARG A 160 6.68 -5.75 -2.13
CA ARG A 160 7.67 -4.91 -2.79
C ARG A 160 7.99 -3.65 -1.98
N CYS A 161 9.25 -3.52 -1.57
CA CYS A 161 9.70 -2.34 -0.83
C CYS A 161 9.69 -1.08 -1.73
N VAL A 162 8.87 -0.10 -1.37
CA VAL A 162 8.79 1.21 -2.03
C VAL A 162 9.81 2.18 -1.43
N ALA A 163 9.85 2.29 -0.10
CA ALA A 163 10.76 3.19 0.61
C ALA A 163 11.09 2.70 2.03
N GLY A 164 12.13 3.27 2.65
CA GLY A 164 12.56 2.91 4.01
C GLY A 164 13.54 1.73 4.06
N ASP A 165 13.56 1.03 5.20
CA ASP A 165 14.54 -0.02 5.48
C ASP A 165 14.19 -1.34 4.78
N ARG A 166 15.00 -1.76 3.80
CA ARG A 166 14.76 -3.01 3.06
C ARG A 166 14.95 -4.27 3.90
N SER A 167 15.70 -4.21 5.00
CA SER A 167 16.02 -5.39 5.81
C SER A 167 14.80 -5.94 6.55
N ILE A 168 13.89 -5.08 7.03
CA ILE A 168 12.66 -5.53 7.70
C ILE A 168 11.68 -6.16 6.69
N VAL A 169 11.68 -5.69 5.44
CA VAL A 169 10.89 -6.29 4.35
C VAL A 169 11.42 -7.68 4.00
N GLN A 170 12.74 -7.83 3.92
CA GLN A 170 13.38 -9.14 3.68
C GLN A 170 13.10 -10.11 4.83
N GLU A 171 13.16 -9.63 6.08
CA GLU A 171 12.80 -10.43 7.25
C GLU A 171 11.36 -10.94 7.17
N LEU A 172 10.40 -10.07 6.82
CA LEU A 172 9.01 -10.49 6.62
C LEU A 172 8.88 -11.50 5.48
N HIS A 173 9.54 -11.27 4.35
CA HIS A 173 9.52 -12.18 3.19
C HIS A 173 10.00 -13.58 3.58
N ASP A 174 11.16 -13.67 4.23
CA ASP A 174 11.77 -14.95 4.62
C ASP A 174 10.92 -15.67 5.68
N ALA A 175 10.38 -14.92 6.64
CA ALA A 175 9.48 -15.48 7.64
C ALA A 175 8.15 -15.96 7.02
N CYS A 176 7.58 -15.26 6.04
CA CYS A 176 6.37 -15.72 5.35
C CYS A 176 6.64 -17.04 4.62
N ARG A 177 7.77 -17.15 3.91
CA ARG A 177 8.17 -18.40 3.26
C ARG A 177 8.22 -19.55 4.25
N GLN A 178 8.95 -19.38 5.35
CA GLN A 178 9.18 -20.44 6.34
C GLN A 178 7.94 -20.80 7.17
N HIS A 179 7.05 -19.85 7.42
CA HIS A 179 6.00 -20.00 8.44
C HIS A 179 4.56 -19.92 7.94
N VAL A 180 4.35 -19.47 6.71
CA VAL A 180 3.01 -19.33 6.10
C VAL A 180 2.91 -20.26 4.90
N PHE A 181 3.91 -20.27 4.02
CA PHE A 181 3.81 -20.97 2.73
C PHE A 181 4.39 -22.40 2.75
N GLU A 182 5.66 -22.60 3.13
CA GLU A 182 6.31 -23.93 3.05
C GLU A 182 5.62 -25.02 3.89
N PRO A 183 5.26 -24.79 5.17
CA PRO A 183 4.69 -25.86 6.00
C PRO A 183 3.23 -26.18 5.68
N ALA A 184 2.53 -25.28 5.00
CA ALA A 184 1.08 -25.28 4.89
C ALA A 184 0.57 -25.05 3.46
N LEU A 185 1.40 -25.27 2.44
CA LEU A 185 1.06 -24.98 1.04
C LEU A 185 -0.26 -25.62 0.58
N GLY A 186 -0.51 -26.88 0.96
CA GLY A 186 -1.77 -27.57 0.63
C GLY A 186 -2.99 -26.93 1.31
N ASN A 187 -2.86 -26.50 2.56
CA ASN A 187 -3.90 -25.80 3.29
C ASN A 187 -4.15 -24.40 2.70
N PHE A 188 -3.08 -23.70 2.34
CA PHE A 188 -3.14 -22.39 1.69
C PHE A 188 -3.87 -22.47 0.34
N ILE A 189 -3.51 -23.42 -0.53
CA ILE A 189 -4.20 -23.63 -1.82
C ILE A 189 -5.69 -23.98 -1.60
N SER A 190 -5.99 -24.86 -0.63
CA SER A 190 -7.37 -25.24 -0.33
C SER A 190 -8.20 -24.05 0.17
N ALA A 191 -7.61 -23.22 1.06
CA ALA A 191 -8.24 -22.00 1.54
C ALA A 191 -8.42 -20.97 0.42
N LEU A 192 -7.46 -20.85 -0.50
CA LEU A 192 -7.53 -19.92 -1.64
C LEU A 192 -8.65 -20.32 -2.60
N ARG A 193 -8.78 -21.63 -2.89
CA ARG A 193 -9.89 -22.15 -3.69
C ARG A 193 -11.23 -21.86 -3.03
N LYS A 194 -11.34 -22.13 -1.71
CA LYS A 194 -12.56 -21.84 -0.98
C LYS A 194 -12.94 -20.35 -1.03
N ASP A 195 -12.01 -19.44 -0.79
CA ASP A 195 -12.29 -17.99 -0.85
C ASP A 195 -12.60 -17.53 -2.27
N PHE A 196 -12.06 -18.16 -3.31
CA PHE A 196 -12.49 -17.93 -4.69
C PHE A 196 -13.94 -18.39 -4.91
N ASP A 197 -14.30 -19.61 -4.49
CA ASP A 197 -15.65 -20.16 -4.63
C ASP A 197 -16.67 -19.31 -3.86
N ASP A 198 -16.38 -18.96 -2.60
CA ASP A 198 -17.22 -18.09 -1.76
C ASP A 198 -17.46 -16.71 -2.43
N ARG A 199 -16.43 -16.12 -3.04
CA ARG A 199 -16.56 -14.85 -3.78
C ARG A 199 -17.38 -15.02 -5.04
N HIS A 200 -17.18 -16.11 -5.77
CA HIS A 200 -17.94 -16.41 -6.97
C HIS A 200 -19.42 -16.64 -6.66
N GLU A 201 -19.77 -17.28 -5.55
CA GLU A 201 -21.18 -17.40 -5.13
C GLU A 201 -21.79 -16.04 -4.78
N ARG A 202 -21.04 -15.17 -4.08
CA ARG A 202 -21.52 -13.86 -3.65
C ARG A 202 -21.65 -12.84 -4.79
N PHE A 203 -20.78 -12.91 -5.80
CA PHE A 203 -20.66 -11.87 -6.84
C PHE A 203 -20.72 -12.41 -8.28
N GLY A 204 -20.49 -13.70 -8.49
CA GLY A 204 -20.41 -14.35 -9.80
C GLY A 204 -21.76 -14.65 -10.46
N GLY A 205 -22.88 -14.41 -9.75
CA GLY A 205 -24.23 -14.53 -10.31
C GLY A 205 -24.69 -13.35 -11.18
N SER A 206 -23.88 -12.28 -11.32
CA SER A 206 -24.32 -11.08 -12.03
C SER A 206 -23.30 -10.60 -13.06
N LEU A 207 -23.58 -10.91 -14.33
CA LEU A 207 -23.10 -10.15 -15.48
C LEU A 207 -23.77 -8.75 -15.57
N TYR A 208 -24.70 -8.40 -14.66
CA TYR A 208 -25.59 -7.23 -14.72
C TYR A 208 -25.56 -6.33 -13.46
N LEU A 209 -24.43 -6.27 -12.74
CA LEU A 209 -24.22 -5.30 -11.64
C LEU A 209 -23.21 -4.20 -12.02
N LEU A 210 -22.99 -4.06 -13.33
CA LEU A 210 -22.28 -2.97 -14.00
C LEU A 210 -23.24 -2.32 -15.01
N GLU A 211 -24.33 -1.72 -14.50
CA GLU A 211 -25.06 -0.63 -15.17
C GLU A 211 -25.33 0.48 -14.14
#